data_AF-A0A351GN11-F1
#
_entry.id   AF-A0A351GN11-F1
#
_cell.length_a   1.000
_cell.length_b   1.000
_cell.length_c   1.000
_cell.angle_alpha   90.00
_cell.angle_beta   90.00
_cell.angle_gamma   90.00
#
_symmetry.space_group_name_H-M   'P 1'
#
loop_
_entity.id
_entity.type
_entity.pdbx_description
1 polymer ?
#
loop_
_entity_poly.entity_id
_entity_poly.type
_entity_poly.pdbx_seq_one_letter_code
_entity_poly.pdbx_strand_id
1 'polypeptide(L)'
;MDARNDLYRGGGEGYASQQSLKLKYANRHDLIAGATGTGKTVTLKIMAEEFSPVGVPVFLSDVKSDLAGDLMQREFVTARRYSGTRVGRSRRVGVEDVGSALGQALVKELSCTTGRCIIRGVLGGFFKGR
;
A
#
# COMPACT_ATOMS: atom_id res chain seq x y z
N MET A 1 -3.73 -20.56 31.29
CA MET A 1 -4.02 -20.06 29.93
C MET A 1 -3.62 -21.14 28.96
N ASP A 2 -4.58 -21.68 28.20
CA ASP A 2 -4.28 -22.65 27.17
C ASP A 2 -4.04 -21.88 25.87
N ALA A 3 -2.77 -21.66 25.51
CA ALA A 3 -2.38 -20.80 24.40
C ALA A 3 -2.90 -21.28 23.04
N ARG A 4 -3.40 -22.52 22.95
CA ARG A 4 -3.94 -23.09 21.70
C ARG A 4 -5.42 -22.78 21.47
N ASN A 5 -6.15 -22.36 22.51
CA ASN A 5 -7.61 -22.23 22.45
C ASN A 5 -8.12 -20.81 22.77
N ASP A 6 -7.24 -19.87 23.12
CA ASP A 6 -7.59 -18.48 23.43
C ASP A 6 -7.15 -17.58 22.25
N LEU A 7 -8.13 -16.96 21.56
CA LEU A 7 -7.98 -16.39 20.21
C LEU A 7 -8.20 -14.87 20.12
N TYR A 8 -8.42 -14.20 21.23
CA TYR A 8 -8.56 -12.74 21.24
C TYR A 8 -8.06 -12.24 22.57
N ARG A 9 -7.43 -11.07 22.61
CA ARG A 9 -6.91 -10.47 23.83
C ARG A 9 -7.46 -9.04 23.94
N GLY A 10 -8.64 -8.93 24.54
CA GLY A 10 -9.23 -7.65 24.92
C GLY A 10 -8.74 -7.14 26.27
N GLY A 11 -9.03 -5.88 26.58
CA GLY A 11 -8.87 -5.32 27.92
C GLY A 11 -10.19 -5.39 28.69
N GLY A 12 -10.15 -5.90 29.92
CA GLY A 12 -11.23 -5.77 30.89
C GLY A 12 -11.28 -4.35 31.47
N GLU A 13 -11.97 -4.18 32.58
CA GLU A 13 -12.17 -2.88 33.21
C GLU A 13 -10.84 -2.13 33.43
N GLY A 14 -10.76 -0.89 32.91
CA GLY A 14 -9.56 -0.06 32.95
C GLY A 14 -8.33 -0.65 32.24
N TYR A 15 -8.49 -1.63 31.34
CA TYR A 15 -7.40 -2.43 30.76
C TYR A 15 -6.54 -3.18 31.78
N ALA A 16 -7.01 -3.31 33.03
CA ALA A 16 -6.25 -3.91 34.12
C ALA A 16 -6.18 -5.44 34.05
N SER A 17 -7.18 -6.06 33.42
CA SER A 17 -7.24 -7.51 33.23
C SER A 17 -7.31 -7.86 31.75
N GLN A 18 -6.58 -8.87 31.33
CA GLN A 18 -6.65 -9.36 29.96
C GLN A 18 -7.84 -10.32 29.81
N GLN A 19 -8.69 -10.06 28.83
CA GLN A 19 -9.85 -10.89 28.52
C GLN A 19 -9.56 -11.70 27.26
N SER A 20 -9.76 -13.02 27.34
CA SER A 20 -9.59 -13.91 26.19
C SER A 20 -10.88 -14.55 25.70
N LEU A 21 -11.05 -14.59 24.37
CA LEU A 21 -12.12 -15.35 23.74
C LEU A 21 -11.65 -16.78 23.48
N LYS A 22 -12.35 -17.76 24.04
CA LYS A 22 -12.07 -19.17 23.74
C LYS A 22 -12.63 -19.51 22.36
N LEU A 23 -11.84 -20.19 21.53
CA LEU A 23 -12.19 -20.58 20.16
C LEU A 23 -13.53 -21.34 20.10
N LYS A 24 -13.81 -22.21 21.08
CA LYS A 24 -15.09 -22.94 21.17
C LYS A 24 -16.34 -22.06 21.28
N TYR A 25 -16.19 -20.79 21.68
CA TYR A 25 -17.29 -19.83 21.79
C TYR A 25 -17.35 -18.86 20.60
N ALA A 26 -16.34 -18.87 19.73
CA ALA A 26 -16.28 -18.03 18.53
C ALA A 26 -17.22 -18.49 17.40
N ASN A 27 -17.92 -19.61 17.59
CA ASN A 27 -18.97 -20.08 16.67
C ASN A 27 -20.32 -19.36 16.88
N ARG A 28 -20.38 -18.39 17.80
CA ARG A 28 -21.56 -17.56 18.05
C ARG A 28 -21.45 -16.27 17.23
N HIS A 29 -22.59 -15.73 16.84
CA HIS A 29 -22.63 -14.42 16.19
C HIS A 29 -22.28 -13.33 17.20
N ASP A 30 -21.28 -12.53 16.87
CA ASP A 30 -20.83 -11.39 17.65
C ASP A 30 -21.31 -10.07 17.03
N LEU A 31 -21.46 -9.05 17.87
CA LEU A 31 -21.82 -7.68 17.45
C LEU A 31 -20.78 -6.70 17.98
N ILE A 32 -20.11 -6.00 17.08
CA ILE A 32 -19.19 -4.91 17.41
C ILE A 32 -19.85 -3.58 17.04
N ALA A 33 -20.24 -2.84 18.07
CA ALA A 33 -20.91 -1.54 17.95
C ALA A 33 -20.15 -0.44 18.69
N GLY A 34 -20.45 0.82 18.37
CA GLY A 34 -19.75 2.00 18.92
C GLY A 34 -19.90 3.22 18.02
N ALA A 35 -19.34 4.37 18.39
CA ALA A 35 -19.30 5.58 17.55
C ALA A 35 -18.11 5.54 16.56
N THR A 36 -18.05 6.49 15.61
CA THR A 36 -16.86 6.62 14.74
C THR A 36 -15.64 6.96 15.59
N GLY A 37 -14.50 6.32 15.32
CA GLY A 37 -13.27 6.52 16.09
C GLY A 37 -13.13 5.66 17.35
N THR A 38 -14.14 4.87 17.74
CA THR A 38 -14.06 3.96 18.92
C THR A 38 -13.42 2.61 18.62
N GLY A 39 -12.67 2.50 17.52
CA GLY A 39 -11.89 1.30 17.22
C GLY A 39 -12.65 0.13 16.59
N LYS A 40 -13.92 0.27 16.17
CA LYS A 40 -14.70 -0.83 15.54
C LYS A 40 -13.94 -1.57 14.43
N THR A 41 -13.35 -0.81 13.50
CA THR A 41 -12.56 -1.31 12.37
C THR A 41 -11.29 -2.02 12.84
N VAL A 42 -10.60 -1.46 13.84
CA VAL A 42 -9.37 -2.04 14.42
C VAL A 42 -9.69 -3.35 15.13
N THR A 43 -10.80 -3.43 15.86
CA THR A 43 -11.24 -4.65 16.54
C THR A 43 -11.53 -5.77 15.53
N LEU A 44 -12.25 -5.49 14.44
CA LEU A 44 -12.51 -6.47 13.37
C LEU A 44 -11.21 -7.03 12.78
N LYS A 45 -10.22 -6.16 12.57
CA LYS A 45 -8.92 -6.52 12.02
C LYS A 45 -8.11 -7.39 12.98
N ILE A 46 -8.06 -7.03 14.26
CA ILE A 46 -7.39 -7.83 15.30
C ILE A 46 -8.03 -9.21 15.38
N MET A 47 -9.36 -9.31 15.37
CA MET A 47 -10.03 -10.61 15.33
C MET A 47 -9.55 -11.42 14.12
N ALA A 48 -9.62 -10.87 12.91
CA ALA A 48 -9.17 -11.58 11.71
C ALA A 48 -7.70 -12.04 11.78
N GLU A 49 -6.81 -11.21 12.32
CA GLU A 49 -5.38 -11.52 12.52
C GLU A 49 -5.15 -12.65 13.52
N GLU A 50 -6.02 -12.82 14.52
CA GLU A 50 -5.92 -13.90 15.49
C GLU A 50 -6.60 -15.19 15.02
N PHE A 51 -7.70 -15.10 14.27
CA PHE A 51 -8.41 -16.25 13.70
C PHE A 51 -7.59 -16.97 12.60
N SER A 52 -6.90 -16.20 11.74
CA SER A 52 -6.18 -16.75 10.58
C SER A 52 -5.03 -17.73 10.93
N PRO A 53 -4.15 -17.45 11.90
CA PRO A 53 -3.06 -18.36 12.29
C PRO A 53 -3.55 -19.70 12.87
N VAL A 54 -4.77 -19.73 13.42
CA VAL A 54 -5.38 -20.94 13.98
C VAL A 54 -6.11 -21.76 12.91
N GLY A 55 -6.02 -21.34 11.64
CA GLY A 55 -6.56 -22.06 10.48
C GLY A 55 -8.04 -21.80 10.23
N VAL A 56 -8.63 -20.78 10.87
CA VAL A 56 -10.01 -20.37 10.60
C VAL A 56 -10.01 -19.42 9.39
N PRO A 57 -10.69 -19.76 8.27
CA PRO A 57 -10.81 -18.84 7.15
C PRO A 57 -11.69 -17.65 7.56
N VAL A 58 -11.18 -16.43 7.36
CA VAL A 58 -11.91 -15.19 7.72
C VAL A 58 -12.26 -14.42 6.45
N PHE A 59 -13.54 -14.10 6.30
CA PHE A 59 -14.03 -13.22 5.24
C PHE A 59 -14.53 -11.91 5.86
N LEU A 60 -14.10 -10.78 5.31
CA LEU A 60 -14.49 -9.45 5.77
C LEU A 60 -15.19 -8.71 4.63
N SER A 61 -16.46 -8.36 4.82
CA SER A 61 -17.17 -7.44 3.93
C SER A 61 -16.95 -6.01 4.40
N ASP A 62 -16.13 -5.25 3.69
CA ASP A 62 -15.84 -3.85 4.01
C ASP A 62 -16.65 -2.91 3.11
N VAL A 63 -17.67 -2.26 3.67
CA VAL A 63 -18.51 -1.28 2.95
C VAL A 63 -17.82 0.09 2.89
N LYS A 64 -16.99 0.41 3.89
CA LYS A 64 -16.42 1.76 4.06
C LYS A 64 -15.01 1.88 3.48
N SER A 65 -14.42 0.77 3.03
CA SER A 65 -13.06 0.67 2.46
C SER A 65 -11.91 0.97 3.43
N ASP A 66 -12.20 1.06 4.73
CA ASP A 66 -11.20 1.36 5.77
C ASP A 66 -10.30 0.14 6.08
N LEU A 67 -10.77 -1.09 5.85
CA LEU A 67 -10.03 -2.33 6.11
C LEU A 67 -9.14 -2.71 4.92
N ALA A 68 -9.67 -2.61 3.70
CA ALA A 68 -8.98 -3.05 2.49
C ALA A 68 -7.75 -2.19 2.18
N GLY A 69 -7.86 -0.85 2.30
CA GLY A 69 -6.74 0.05 2.06
C GLY A 69 -5.57 -0.19 3.03
N ASP A 70 -5.90 -0.44 4.30
CA ASP A 70 -4.96 -0.70 5.38
C ASP A 70 -4.23 -2.05 5.24
N LEU A 71 -4.96 -3.10 4.85
CA LEU A 71 -4.40 -4.43 4.60
C LEU A 71 -3.51 -4.42 3.36
N MET A 72 -3.94 -3.78 2.27
CA MET A 72 -3.12 -3.63 1.06
C MET A 72 -1.83 -2.85 1.33
N GLN A 73 -1.88 -1.79 2.14
CA GLN A 73 -0.68 -1.07 2.55
C GLN A 73 0.25 -1.93 3.41
N ARG A 74 -0.29 -2.69 4.38
CA ARG A 74 0.51 -3.61 5.21
C ARG A 74 1.15 -4.72 4.39
N GLU A 75 0.42 -5.31 3.45
CA GLU A 75 0.94 -6.32 2.53
C GLU A 75 2.01 -5.72 1.61
N PHE A 76 1.79 -4.53 1.06
CA PHE A 76 2.78 -3.82 0.26
C PHE A 76 4.07 -3.51 1.04
N VAL A 77 3.96 -3.10 2.31
CA VAL A 77 5.11 -2.87 3.21
C VAL A 77 5.80 -4.19 3.59
N THR A 78 5.05 -5.26 3.75
CA THR A 78 5.58 -6.59 4.12
C THR A 78 6.25 -7.28 2.93
N ALA A 79 5.68 -7.18 1.73
CA ALA A 79 6.25 -7.69 0.48
C ALA A 79 7.60 -7.04 0.15
N ARG A 80 7.78 -5.75 0.48
CA ARG A 80 9.09 -5.08 0.39
C ARG A 80 10.16 -5.69 1.30
N ARG A 81 9.79 -6.47 2.32
CA ARG A 81 10.76 -7.19 3.18
C ARG A 81 11.18 -8.56 2.62
N TYR A 82 10.44 -9.12 1.66
CA TYR A 82 10.74 -10.44 1.07
C TYR A 82 11.13 -10.42 -0.42
N SER A 83 11.08 -9.27 -1.11
CA SER A 83 11.73 -9.12 -2.41
C SER A 83 13.25 -8.97 -2.24
N GLY A 84 13.93 -10.08 -2.01
CA GLY A 84 15.38 -10.19 -2.09
C GLY A 84 15.88 -10.03 -3.51
N THR A 85 16.30 -8.81 -3.86
CA THR A 85 17.50 -8.53 -4.67
C THR A 85 17.93 -7.13 -4.28
N ARG A 86 19.13 -6.97 -3.71
CA ARG A 86 19.70 -5.64 -3.42
C ARG A 86 19.84 -4.90 -4.75
N VAL A 87 18.88 -4.06 -5.10
CA VAL A 87 19.11 -3.05 -6.14
C VAL A 87 20.18 -2.12 -5.58
N GLY A 88 21.30 -2.03 -6.29
CA GLY A 88 22.43 -1.19 -5.93
C GLY A 88 21.95 0.21 -5.56
N ARG A 89 22.47 0.72 -4.44
CA ARG A 89 22.21 2.07 -3.92
C ARG A 89 22.17 3.04 -5.10
N SER A 90 21.02 3.67 -5.32
CA SER A 90 20.82 4.63 -6.41
C SER A 90 21.97 5.64 -6.36
N ARG A 91 22.81 5.63 -7.40
CA ARG A 91 23.87 6.62 -7.57
C ARG A 91 23.17 7.97 -7.53
N ARG A 92 23.64 8.92 -6.71
CA ARG A 92 23.12 10.29 -6.74
C ARG A 92 23.42 10.83 -8.14
N VAL A 93 22.43 10.73 -9.03
CA VAL A 93 22.46 11.32 -10.36
C VAL A 93 22.35 12.82 -10.12
N GLY A 94 23.42 13.56 -10.42
CA GLY A 94 23.41 15.01 -10.33
C GLY A 94 22.35 15.56 -11.28
N VAL A 95 21.78 16.73 -10.97
CA VAL A 95 20.87 17.44 -11.87
C VAL A 95 21.52 17.66 -13.26
N GLU A 96 22.86 17.73 -13.31
CA GLU A 96 23.66 17.80 -14.53
C GLU A 96 23.61 16.53 -15.39
N ASP A 97 23.54 15.34 -14.78
CA ASP A 97 23.40 14.07 -15.50
C ASP A 97 21.98 13.90 -16.09
N VAL A 98 20.95 14.36 -15.37
CA VAL A 98 19.57 14.35 -15.87
C VAL A 98 19.41 15.35 -17.02
N GLY A 99 19.97 16.55 -16.88
CA GLY A 99 19.93 17.59 -17.92
C GLY A 99 20.68 17.17 -19.19
N SER A 100 21.85 16.56 -19.05
CA SER A 100 22.62 16.07 -20.19
C SER A 100 21.96 14.85 -20.86
N ALA A 101 21.40 13.91 -20.10
CA ALA A 101 20.69 12.75 -20.65
C ALA A 101 19.41 13.16 -21.40
N LEU A 102 18.61 14.07 -20.81
CA LEU A 102 17.42 14.60 -21.46
C LEU A 102 17.78 15.44 -22.70
N GLY A 103 18.82 16.27 -22.60
CA GLY A 103 19.34 17.06 -23.71
C GLY A 103 19.80 16.18 -24.88
N GLN A 104 20.54 15.09 -24.61
CA GLN A 104 20.97 14.16 -25.64
C GLN A 104 19.80 13.39 -26.26
N ALA A 105 18.80 13.00 -25.48
CA ALA A 105 17.60 12.34 -25.99
C ALA A 105 16.82 13.26 -26.95
N LEU A 106 16.66 14.53 -26.58
CA LEU A 106 16.00 15.54 -27.42
C LEU A 106 16.80 15.85 -28.68
N VAL A 107 18.12 16.03 -28.58
CA VAL A 107 18.99 16.25 -29.75
C VAL A 107 18.92 15.05 -30.69
N LYS A 108 18.87 13.83 -30.15
CA LYS A 108 18.78 12.60 -30.94
C LYS A 108 17.43 12.49 -31.66
N GLU A 109 16.31 12.83 -31.02
CA GLU A 109 15.00 12.89 -31.68
C GLU A 109 14.92 13.98 -32.76
N LEU A 110 15.47 15.17 -32.49
CA LEU A 110 15.48 16.27 -33.47
C LEU A 110 16.46 16.03 -34.62
N SER A 111 17.44 15.12 -34.44
CA SER A 111 18.35 14.70 -35.51
C SER A 111 17.66 13.85 -36.57
N CYS A 112 16.55 13.17 -36.23
CA CYS A 112 15.78 12.34 -37.14
C CYS A 112 15.13 13.18 -38.26
N THR A 113 14.89 12.57 -39.42
CA THR A 113 14.24 13.22 -40.57
C THR A 113 12.85 13.78 -40.22
N THR A 114 12.08 13.07 -39.39
CA THR A 114 10.79 13.53 -38.86
C THR A 114 10.94 14.76 -37.97
N GLY A 115 11.91 14.76 -37.05
CA GLY A 115 12.18 15.91 -36.17
C GLY A 115 12.58 17.16 -36.95
N ARG A 116 13.42 16.99 -37.98
CA ARG A 116 13.86 18.07 -38.87
C ARG A 116 12.73 18.63 -39.75
N CYS A 117 11.76 17.79 -40.15
CA CYS A 117 10.55 18.22 -40.85
C CYS A 117 9.62 19.05 -39.97
N ILE A 118 9.45 18.66 -38.70
CA ILE A 118 8.62 19.40 -37.73
C ILE A 118 9.24 20.77 -37.46
N ILE A 119 10.55 20.86 -37.21
CA ILE A 119 11.24 22.15 -37.01
C ILE A 119 11.08 23.03 -38.25
N ARG A 120 11.31 22.49 -39.47
CA ARG A 120 11.14 23.28 -40.70
C ARG A 120 9.70 23.74 -40.92
N GLY A 121 8.70 22.94 -40.56
CA GLY A 121 7.28 23.31 -40.68
C GLY A 121 6.87 24.38 -39.66
N VAL A 122 7.17 24.16 -38.39
CA VAL A 122 6.76 25.04 -37.29
C VAL A 122 7.57 26.34 -37.30
N LEU A 123 8.90 26.25 -37.35
CA LEU A 123 9.78 27.42 -37.34
C LEU A 123 9.78 28.14 -38.69
N GLY A 124 9.70 27.41 -39.80
CA GLY A 124 9.60 28.00 -41.14
C GLY A 124 8.28 28.71 -41.40
N GLY A 125 7.17 28.24 -40.80
CA GLY A 125 5.89 28.96 -40.81
C GLY A 125 5.91 30.21 -39.94
N PHE A 126 6.60 30.16 -38.78
CA PHE A 126 6.68 31.28 -37.84
C PHE A 126 7.60 32.42 -38.32
N PHE A 127 8.67 32.13 -39.06
CA PHE A 127 9.62 33.14 -39.57
C PHE A 127 9.32 33.68 -40.98
N LYS A 128 8.40 33.06 -41.74
CA LYS A 128 8.02 33.51 -43.10
C LYS A 128 6.85 34.51 -43.12
N GLY A 129 6.32 34.87 -41.94
CA GLY A 129 5.20 35.79 -41.74
C GLY A 129 5.59 37.17 -41.21
N ARG A 130 6.76 37.69 -41.58
CA ARG A 130 7.11 39.13 -41.48
C ARG A 130 7.84 39.56 -42.74
#